data_AF-A0A699WWI0-F1
#
_entry.id   AF-A0A699WWI0-F1
#
_cell.length_a   1.000
_cell.length_b   1.000
_cell.length_c   1.000
_cell.angle_alpha   90.00
_cell.angle_beta   90.00
_cell.angle_gamma   90.00
#
_symmetry.space_group_name_H-M   'P 1'
#
loop_
_entity.id
_entity.type
_entity.pdbx_description
1 polymer ?
#
loop_
_entity_poly.entity_id
_entity_poly.type
_entity_poly.pdbx_seq_one_letter_code
_entity_poly.pdbx_strand_id
1 'polypeptide(L)'
;MLRSCALEWTGNWDDYVCLVEFAYNNSWHASIKCTPFEMLYGRKCRAPICWDQVGERVIERPEMIEVTNAKVSIAKEKLKEARTRQKSYADKHRRSLEFQTGDHVFLKVSPA
;
A
#
# COMPACT_ATOMS: atom_id res chain seq x y z
N MET A 1 -4.63 1.59 2.08
CA MET A 1 -3.55 0.98 2.87
C MET A 1 -3.57 1.51 4.30
N LEU A 2 -3.07 2.73 4.59
CA LEU A 2 -2.96 3.26 5.97
C LEU A 2 -4.26 3.15 6.78
N ARG A 3 -5.38 3.62 6.23
CA ARG A 3 -6.70 3.49 6.86
C ARG A 3 -7.08 2.04 7.20
N SER A 4 -6.73 1.08 6.33
CA SER A 4 -7.01 -0.34 6.56
C SER A 4 -6.09 -0.93 7.63
N CYS A 5 -4.80 -0.59 7.61
CA CYS A 5 -3.85 -0.99 8.64
C CYS A 5 -4.25 -0.43 10.02
N ALA A 6 -4.71 0.83 10.08
CA ALA A 6 -5.15 1.44 11.32
C ALA A 6 -6.39 0.75 11.92
N LEU A 7 -7.32 0.29 11.07
CA LEU A 7 -8.48 -0.50 11.52
C LEU A 7 -8.06 -1.88 12.04
N GLU A 8 -7.06 -2.51 11.43
CA GLU A 8 -6.59 -3.84 11.81
C GLU A 8 -5.71 -3.83 13.07
N TRP A 9 -5.03 -2.72 13.34
CA TRP A 9 -4.12 -2.60 14.50
C TRP A 9 -4.78 -1.94 15.71
N THR A 10 -6.04 -1.51 15.61
CA THR A 10 -6.92 -1.17 16.75
C THR A 10 -6.22 -0.44 17.91
N GLY A 11 -5.79 0.80 17.67
CA GLY A 11 -5.32 1.71 18.73
C GLY A 11 -3.81 1.87 18.90
N ASN A 12 -2.98 1.00 18.28
CA ASN A 12 -1.52 1.17 18.24
C ASN A 12 -0.99 1.39 16.82
N TRP A 13 -1.81 1.97 15.96
CA TRP A 13 -1.47 2.12 14.54
C TRP A 13 -0.35 3.14 14.32
N ASP A 14 -0.24 4.12 15.22
CA ASP A 14 0.76 5.17 15.27
C ASP A 14 2.16 4.62 15.52
N ASP A 15 2.30 3.62 16.41
CA ASP A 15 3.56 2.91 16.66
C ASP A 15 4.12 2.25 15.39
N TYR A 16 3.27 1.93 14.43
CA TYR A 16 3.62 1.20 13.21
C TYR A 16 3.54 2.04 11.93
N VAL A 17 3.37 3.36 12.03
CA VAL A 17 3.34 4.26 10.85
C VAL A 17 4.61 4.13 10.03
N CYS A 18 5.77 4.06 10.69
CA CYS A 18 7.06 3.87 10.02
C CYS A 18 7.10 2.57 9.20
N LEU A 19 6.43 1.50 9.66
CA LEU A 19 6.36 0.23 8.94
C LEU A 19 5.44 0.30 7.72
N VAL A 20 4.36 1.07 7.82
CA VAL A 20 3.43 1.33 6.71
C VAL A 20 4.10 2.16 5.64
N GLU A 21 4.82 3.21 6.03
CA GLU A 21 5.63 4.03 5.11
C GLU A 21 6.73 3.17 4.46
N PHE A 22 7.44 2.37 5.26
CA PHE A 22 8.44 1.44 4.75
C PHE A 22 7.83 0.47 3.72
N ALA A 23 6.68 -0.13 4.02
CA ALA A 23 6.00 -1.04 3.11
C ALA A 23 5.59 -0.35 1.80
N TYR A 24 5.13 0.90 1.86
CA TYR A 24 4.77 1.69 0.69
C TYR A 24 5.99 2.02 -0.18
N ASN A 25 7.03 2.59 0.42
CA ASN A 25 8.23 3.06 -0.27
C ASN A 25 9.02 1.92 -0.93
N ASN A 26 8.89 0.69 -0.39
CA ASN A 26 9.58 -0.50 -0.90
C ASN A 26 8.69 -1.44 -1.71
N SER A 27 7.45 -1.05 -1.99
CA SER A 27 6.55 -1.83 -2.84
C SER A 27 6.66 -1.40 -4.30
N TRP A 28 6.54 -2.37 -5.22
CA TRP A 28 6.61 -2.09 -6.65
C TRP A 28 5.47 -1.18 -7.11
N HIS A 29 5.82 -0.08 -7.78
CA HIS A 29 4.87 0.85 -8.39
C HIS A 29 4.83 0.67 -9.90
N ALA A 30 3.69 0.19 -10.41
CA ALA A 30 3.56 -0.20 -11.82
C ALA A 30 3.63 0.97 -12.81
N SER A 31 3.31 2.20 -12.38
CA SER A 31 3.42 3.42 -13.17
C SER A 31 4.86 3.90 -13.33
N ILE A 32 5.66 3.80 -12.27
CA ILE A 32 7.06 4.25 -12.21
C ILE A 32 8.03 3.14 -12.66
N LYS A 33 7.58 1.86 -12.63
CA LYS A 33 8.38 0.67 -12.95
C LYS A 33 9.58 0.46 -12.01
N CYS A 34 9.47 0.94 -10.78
CA CYS A 34 10.38 0.64 -9.67
C CYS A 34 9.67 0.91 -8.34
N THR A 35 10.36 0.69 -7.23
CA THR A 35 9.89 1.16 -5.91
C THR A 35 10.19 2.66 -5.74
N PRO A 36 9.36 3.43 -5.02
CA PRO A 36 9.66 4.82 -4.69
C PRO A 36 11.05 5.02 -4.04
N PHE A 37 11.48 4.08 -3.20
CA PHE A 37 12.81 4.09 -2.59
C PHE A 37 13.92 3.97 -3.65
N GLU A 38 13.82 3.01 -4.56
CA GLU A 38 14.79 2.85 -5.66
C GLU A 38 14.83 4.09 -6.56
N MET A 39 13.67 4.69 -6.85
CA MET A 39 13.61 5.93 -7.63
C MET A 39 14.35 7.08 -6.94
N LEU A 40 14.21 7.22 -5.63
CA LEU A 40 14.80 8.31 -4.86
C LEU A 40 16.31 8.13 -4.65
N TYR A 41 16.75 6.91 -4.33
CA TYR A 41 18.13 6.66 -3.91
C TYR A 41 18.98 5.93 -4.96
N GLY A 42 18.41 5.51 -6.09
CA GLY A 42 19.11 4.78 -7.15
C GLY A 42 19.58 3.37 -6.75
N ARG A 43 19.10 2.84 -5.62
CA ARG A 43 19.47 1.52 -5.10
C ARG A 43 18.30 0.84 -4.41
N LYS A 44 18.32 -0.49 -4.35
CA LYS A 44 17.41 -1.27 -3.51
C LYS A 44 17.59 -0.93 -2.04
N CYS A 45 16.48 -0.94 -1.29
CA CYS A 45 16.54 -0.79 0.16
C CYS A 45 17.29 -1.95 0.79
N ARG A 46 18.10 -1.63 1.79
CA ARG A 46 18.83 -2.61 2.61
C ARG A 46 18.28 -2.48 4.02
N ALA A 47 17.37 -3.38 4.36
CA ALA A 47 16.80 -3.49 5.69
C ALA A 47 16.95 -4.94 6.16
N PRO A 48 17.01 -5.20 7.48
CA PRO A 48 16.99 -6.57 8.03
C PRO A 48 15.85 -7.44 7.46
N ILE A 49 14.77 -6.78 7.04
CA ILE A 49 13.52 -7.36 6.53
C ILE A 49 13.53 -7.54 4.99
N CYS A 50 14.45 -6.88 4.28
CA CYS A 50 14.46 -6.77 2.82
C CYS A 50 15.87 -7.02 2.26
N TRP A 51 16.46 -8.17 2.60
CA TRP A 51 17.76 -8.60 2.08
C TRP A 51 17.60 -9.78 1.11
N ASP A 52 17.71 -9.50 -0.19
CA ASP A 52 17.88 -10.52 -1.24
C ASP A 52 19.36 -10.91 -1.45
N GLN A 53 20.30 -10.22 -0.79
CA GLN A 53 21.74 -10.48 -0.83
C GLN A 53 22.27 -11.03 0.51
N VAL A 54 22.98 -12.15 0.43
CA VAL A 54 23.58 -12.86 1.57
C VAL A 54 24.65 -11.98 2.23
N GLY A 55 24.46 -11.61 3.50
CA GLY A 55 25.40 -10.80 4.30
C GLY A 55 25.06 -10.82 5.80
N GLU A 56 26.08 -10.63 6.63
CA GLU A 56 26.17 -10.99 8.06
C GLU A 56 25.06 -10.43 8.96
N ARG A 57 24.52 -11.31 9.82
CA ARG A 57 23.41 -11.03 10.74
C ARG A 57 23.92 -10.36 12.01
N VAL A 58 23.58 -9.08 12.23
CA VAL A 58 23.53 -8.54 13.59
C VAL A 58 22.09 -8.67 14.06
N ILE A 59 21.82 -9.69 14.86
CA ILE A 59 20.48 -10.04 15.35
C ILE A 59 20.21 -9.22 16.61
N GLU A 60 19.57 -8.07 16.45
CA GLU A 60 18.85 -7.44 17.57
C GLU A 60 17.47 -8.10 17.69
N ARG A 61 17.29 -8.88 18.76
CA ARG A 61 16.02 -9.48 19.25
C ARG A 61 15.07 -10.07 18.18
N PRO A 62 15.11 -11.40 17.93
CA PRO A 62 14.31 -12.10 16.93
C PRO A 62 12.80 -11.82 16.97
N GLU A 63 12.22 -11.70 18.16
CA GLU A 63 10.78 -11.47 18.37
C GLU A 63 10.31 -10.16 17.74
N MET A 64 11.12 -9.10 17.81
CA MET A 64 10.75 -7.81 17.23
C MET A 64 10.80 -7.82 15.70
N ILE A 65 11.71 -8.61 15.13
CA ILE A 65 11.81 -8.81 13.69
C ILE A 65 10.56 -9.55 13.18
N GLU A 66 10.10 -10.58 13.90
CA GLU A 66 8.90 -11.35 13.53
C GLU A 66 7.64 -10.48 13.55
N VAL A 67 7.42 -9.71 14.63
CA VAL A 67 6.30 -8.77 14.73
C VAL A 67 6.34 -7.76 13.59
N THR A 68 7.52 -7.19 13.33
CA THR A 68 7.73 -6.20 12.27
C THR A 68 7.44 -6.79 10.89
N ASN A 69 7.91 -8.01 10.62
CA ASN A 69 7.68 -8.73 9.36
C ASN A 69 6.19 -8.98 9.12
N ALA A 70 5.47 -9.40 10.15
CA ALA A 70 4.03 -9.63 10.07
C ALA A 70 3.29 -8.33 9.71
N LYS A 71 3.60 -7.23 10.40
CA LYS A 71 2.99 -5.91 10.15
C LYS A 71 3.30 -5.38 8.74
N VAL A 72 4.54 -5.52 8.28
CA VAL A 72 4.94 -5.12 6.91
C VAL A 72 4.22 -5.97 5.86
N SER A 73 4.06 -7.27 6.10
CA SER A 73 3.32 -8.17 5.20
C SER A 73 1.86 -7.73 5.05
N ILE A 74 1.18 -7.47 6.17
CA ILE A 74 -0.20 -6.95 6.20
C ILE A 74 -0.27 -5.63 5.41
N ALA A 75 0.65 -4.69 5.65
CA ALA A 75 0.65 -3.40 4.95
C ALA A 75 0.79 -3.57 3.42
N LYS A 76 1.67 -4.47 2.96
CA LYS A 76 1.83 -4.79 1.53
C LYS A 76 0.57 -5.40 0.93
N GLU A 77 -0.11 -6.29 1.66
CA GLU A 77 -1.38 -6.87 1.22
C GLU A 77 -2.47 -5.79 1.10
N LYS A 78 -2.64 -4.96 2.13
CA LYS A 78 -3.60 -3.84 2.10
C LYS A 78 -3.28 -2.82 1.01
N LEU A 79 -2.02 -2.65 0.64
CA LEU A 79 -1.62 -1.83 -0.51
C LEU A 79 -2.09 -2.46 -1.83
N LYS A 80 -1.89 -3.76 -2.00
CA LYS A 80 -2.34 -4.51 -3.18
C LYS A 80 -3.86 -4.49 -3.33
N GLU A 81 -4.59 -4.75 -2.24
CA GLU A 81 -6.06 -4.66 -2.22
C GLU A 81 -6.55 -3.26 -2.63
N ALA A 82 -5.97 -2.21 -2.05
CA ALA A 82 -6.33 -0.84 -2.36
C ALA A 82 -6.11 -0.51 -3.84
N ARG A 83 -4.97 -0.96 -4.41
CA ARG A 83 -4.66 -0.80 -5.84
C ARG A 83 -5.65 -1.53 -6.73
N THR A 84 -5.98 -2.79 -6.40
CA THR A 84 -6.96 -3.58 -7.14
C THR A 84 -8.34 -2.94 -7.11
N ARG A 85 -8.77 -2.42 -5.95
CA ARG A 85 -10.05 -1.72 -5.80
C ARG A 85 -10.08 -0.42 -6.63
N GLN A 86 -9.02 0.38 -6.57
CA GLN A 86 -8.92 1.59 -7.39
C GLN A 86 -9.01 1.25 -8.89
N LYS A 87 -8.30 0.21 -9.32
CA LYS A 87 -8.35 -0.26 -10.70
C LYS A 87 -9.75 -0.71 -11.11
N SER A 88 -10.43 -1.51 -10.30
CA SER A 88 -11.79 -1.98 -10.63
C SER A 88 -12.79 -0.84 -10.73
N TYR A 89 -12.70 0.16 -9.84
CA TYR A 89 -13.56 1.34 -9.91
C TYR A 89 -13.29 2.18 -11.15
N ALA A 90 -12.02 2.45 -11.47
CA ALA A 90 -11.65 3.19 -12.67
C ALA A 90 -12.07 2.46 -13.95
N ASP A 91 -11.83 1.15 -14.03
CA ASP A 91 -12.15 0.36 -15.21
C ASP A 91 -13.68 0.23 -15.41
N LYS A 92 -14.47 0.15 -14.33
CA LYS A 92 -15.95 0.12 -14.40
C LYS A 92 -16.55 1.42 -14.95
N HIS A 93 -15.93 2.57 -14.67
CA HIS A 93 -16.43 3.90 -15.07
C HIS A 93 -15.68 4.50 -16.26
N ARG A 94 -14.81 3.72 -16.92
CA ARG A 94 -14.10 4.14 -18.14
C ARG A 94 -14.93 4.06 -19.42
N ARG A 95 -16.09 3.38 -19.36
CA ARG A 95 -17.07 3.36 -20.45
C ARG A 95 -18.11 4.46 -20.20
N SER A 96 -18.63 5.06 -21.27
CA SER A 96 -19.78 5.95 -21.18
C SER A 96 -20.93 5.22 -20.48
N LEU A 97 -21.41 5.78 -19.38
CA LEU A 97 -22.56 5.22 -18.67
C LEU A 97 -23.81 5.63 -19.47
N GLU A 98 -24.46 4.64 -20.08
CA GLU A 98 -25.72 4.85 -20.81
C GLU A 98 -26.87 4.67 -19.82
N PHE A 99 -27.76 5.65 -19.75
CA PHE A 99 -28.97 5.63 -18.93
C PHE A 99 -30.18 5.38 -19.80
N GLN A 100 -31.14 4.63 -19.29
CA GLN A 100 -32.44 4.45 -19.93
C GLN A 100 -33.50 5.34 -19.28
N THR A 101 -34.55 5.64 -20.03
CA THR A 101 -35.69 6.40 -19.52
C THR A 101 -36.32 5.66 -18.34
N GLY A 102 -36.33 6.30 -17.16
CA GLY A 102 -36.82 5.70 -15.90
C GLY A 102 -35.73 5.44 -14.86
N ASP A 103 -34.45 5.52 -15.24
CA ASP A 103 -33.34 5.39 -14.30
C ASP A 103 -33.25 6.60 -13.35
N HIS A 104 -32.98 6.32 -12.08
CA HIS A 104 -32.76 7.35 -11.07
C HIS A 104 -31.27 7.72 -11.03
N VAL A 105 -30.95 9.00 -11.27
CA VAL A 105 -29.57 9.52 -11.28
C VAL A 105 -29.39 10.64 -10.26
N PHE A 106 -28.18 10.74 -9.71
CA PHE A 106 -27.81 11.84 -8.82
C PHE A 106 -27.37 13.06 -9.63
N LEU A 107 -28.02 14.20 -9.41
CA LEU A 107 -27.60 15.48 -9.96
C LEU A 107 -26.47 16.07 -9.10
N LYS A 108 -25.34 16.40 -9.73
CA LYS A 108 -24.29 17.16 -9.05
C LYS A 108 -24.74 18.62 -8.92
N VAL A 109 -25.12 19.01 -7.70
CA VAL A 109 -25.71 20.34 -7.42
C VAL A 109 -24.65 21.43 -7.18
N SER A 110 -23.43 21.04 -6.82
CA SER A 110 -22.31 21.98 -6.61
C SER A 110 -21.48 22.13 -7.89
N PRO A 111 -21.33 23.35 -8.42
CA PRO A 111 -20.38 23.63 -9.50
C PRO A 111 -18.95 23.24 -9.09
N ALA A 112 -18.14 22.84 -10.06
CA ALA A 112 -16.70 22.64 -9.87
C ALA A 112 -15.97 23.98 -9.84
#